data_AF-A0A8X7UPY7-F1
#
_entry.id   AF-A0A8X7UPY7-F1
#
_cell.length_a   1.000
_cell.length_b   1.000
_cell.length_c   1.000
_cell.angle_alpha   90.00
_cell.angle_beta   90.00
_cell.angle_gamma   90.00
#
_symmetry.space_group_name_H-M   'P 1'
#
loop_
_entity.id
_entity.type
_entity.pdbx_description
1 polymer ?
#
loop_
_entity_poly.entity_id
_entity_poly.type
_entity_poly.pdbx_seq_one_letter_code
_entity_poly.pdbx_strand_id
1 'polypeptide(L)'
;MKIAEAKNNVMGQFHNALYLGDVKERVKILEKAGHLPLAYITASVHGLNDVAERLATELGDNMPVLPEGKTPPLLMPPSPVMCGGDWPLIEW
;
A
#
# COMPACT_ATOMS: atom_id res chain seq x y z
N MET A 1 7.15 -14.35 -0.85
CA MET A 1 5.79 -14.46 -0.31
C MET A 1 4.96 -15.27 -1.31
N LYS A 2 4.64 -16.52 -1.00
CA LYS A 2 4.03 -17.45 -1.96
C LYS A 2 2.84 -18.16 -1.30
N ILE A 3 1.86 -17.37 -0.87
CA ILE A 3 0.54 -17.86 -0.48
C ILE A 3 -0.46 -16.88 -1.10
N ALA A 4 -1.35 -17.43 -1.93
CA ALA A 4 -2.45 -16.77 -2.63
C ALA A 4 -2.08 -15.80 -3.76
N GLU A 5 -1.74 -16.37 -4.92
CA GLU A 5 -2.35 -15.91 -6.18
C GLU A 5 -3.87 -16.22 -6.16
N ALA A 6 -4.59 -15.66 -5.19
CA ALA A 6 -6.04 -15.56 -5.28
C ALA A 6 -6.30 -14.45 -6.30
N LYS A 7 -6.39 -14.82 -7.58
CA LYS A 7 -6.53 -13.94 -8.76
C LYS A 7 -7.67 -12.90 -8.66
N ASN A 8 -8.46 -12.88 -7.58
CA ASN A 8 -9.61 -12.01 -7.40
C ASN A 8 -9.69 -11.29 -6.04
N ASN A 9 -8.66 -11.35 -5.18
CA ASN A 9 -8.68 -10.65 -3.89
C ASN A 9 -7.79 -9.39 -3.88
N VAL A 10 -8.11 -8.44 -4.75
CA VAL A 10 -7.39 -7.15 -4.88
C VAL A 10 -7.40 -6.39 -3.56
N MET A 11 -8.53 -6.36 -2.86
CA MET A 11 -8.65 -5.66 -1.57
C MET A 11 -7.79 -6.32 -0.48
N GLY A 12 -7.79 -7.64 -0.36
CA GLY A 12 -6.93 -8.35 0.60
C GLY A 12 -5.44 -8.15 0.30
N GLN A 13 -5.05 -8.15 -0.97
CA GLN A 13 -3.68 -7.85 -1.37
C GLN A 13 -3.29 -6.40 -1.00
N PHE A 14 -4.19 -5.44 -1.24
CA PHE A 14 -3.94 -4.04 -0.89
C PHE A 14 -3.77 -3.85 0.62
N HIS A 15 -4.65 -4.45 1.43
CA HIS A 15 -4.55 -4.40 2.88
C HIS A 15 -3.27 -5.06 3.40
N ASN A 16 -2.87 -6.20 2.84
CA ASN A 16 -1.61 -6.85 3.22
C ASN A 16 -0.41 -5.95 2.92
N ALA A 17 -0.36 -5.34 1.73
CA ALA A 17 0.69 -4.41 1.37
C ALA A 17 0.69 -3.15 2.27
N LEU A 18 -0.48 -2.68 2.69
CA LEU A 18 -0.64 -1.60 3.66
C LEU A 18 -0.05 -1.94 5.04
N TYR A 19 -0.40 -3.10 5.58
CA TYR A 19 0.09 -3.53 6.90
C TYR A 19 1.60 -3.86 6.91
N LEU A 20 2.14 -4.29 5.77
CA LEU A 20 3.57 -4.56 5.61
C LEU A 20 4.39 -3.33 5.23
N GLY A 21 3.74 -2.18 4.98
CA GLY A 21 4.41 -0.98 4.50
C GLY A 21 4.98 -1.10 3.08
N ASP A 22 4.53 -2.09 2.29
CA ASP A 22 4.97 -2.29 0.90
C ASP A 22 4.27 -1.30 -0.04
N VAL A 23 4.84 -0.09 -0.11
CA VAL A 23 4.35 1.00 -0.96
C VAL A 23 4.37 0.61 -2.44
N LYS A 24 5.39 -0.12 -2.89
CA LYS A 24 5.53 -0.49 -4.31
C LYS A 24 4.40 -1.42 -4.74
N GLU A 25 4.07 -2.41 -3.91
CA GLU A 25 2.96 -3.31 -4.20
C GLU A 25 1.61 -2.57 -4.11
N ARG A 26 1.42 -1.64 -3.15
CA ARG A 26 0.23 -0.77 -3.10
C ARG A 26 0.02 0.01 -4.40
N VAL A 27 1.07 0.66 -4.91
CA VAL A 27 1.02 1.43 -6.16
C VAL A 27 0.65 0.52 -7.33
N LYS A 28 1.34 -0.61 -7.48
CA LYS A 28 1.06 -1.60 -8.53
C LYS A 28 -0.37 -2.15 -8.48
N ILE A 29 -0.93 -2.38 -7.29
CA ILE A 29 -2.32 -2.83 -7.13
C ILE A 29 -3.30 -1.74 -7.59
N LEU A 30 -3.06 -0.48 -7.20
CA LEU A 30 -3.89 0.65 -7.60
C LEU A 30 -3.88 0.88 -9.12
N GLU A 31 -2.71 0.77 -9.74
CA GLU A 31 -2.57 0.85 -11.20
C GLU A 31 -3.35 -0.26 -11.90
N LYS A 32 -3.19 -1.51 -11.47
CA LYS A 32 -3.92 -2.65 -12.04
C LYS A 32 -5.44 -2.55 -11.87
N ALA A 33 -5.90 -1.88 -10.82
CA ALA A 33 -7.31 -1.60 -10.58
C ALA A 33 -7.84 -0.39 -11.36
N GLY A 34 -7.00 0.31 -12.13
CA GLY A 34 -7.37 1.52 -12.89
C GLY A 34 -7.45 2.79 -12.04
N HIS A 35 -7.04 2.75 -10.77
CA HIS A 35 -7.03 3.91 -9.87
C HIS A 35 -5.74 4.72 -10.01
N LEU A 36 -5.44 5.19 -11.24
CA LEU A 36 -4.20 5.90 -11.58
C LEU A 36 -3.96 7.16 -10.73
N PRO A 37 -4.95 8.03 -10.43
CA PRO A 37 -4.72 9.19 -9.56
C PRO A 37 -4.26 8.78 -8.15
N LEU A 38 -4.81 7.70 -7.60
CA LEU A 38 -4.46 7.21 -6.27
C LEU A 38 -3.09 6.52 -6.27
N ALA A 39 -2.75 5.81 -7.35
CA ALA A 39 -1.42 5.27 -7.57
C ALA A 39 -0.38 6.40 -7.63
N TYR A 40 -0.67 7.48 -8.36
CA TYR A 40 0.20 8.65 -8.48
C TYR A 40 0.43 9.35 -7.14
N ILE A 41 -0.64 9.64 -6.38
CA ILE A 41 -0.52 10.28 -5.06
C ILE A 41 0.31 9.38 -4.14
N THR A 42 0.03 8.07 -4.13
CA THR A 42 0.75 7.11 -3.28
C THR A 42 2.25 7.09 -3.64
N ALA A 43 2.58 7.03 -4.93
CA ALA A 43 3.97 7.05 -5.40
C ALA A 43 4.69 8.36 -5.01
N SER A 44 4.05 9.50 -5.26
CA SER A 44 4.63 10.83 -5.02
C SER A 44 4.88 11.08 -3.53
N VAL A 45 3.87 10.80 -2.70
CA VAL A 45 3.92 11.03 -1.25
C VAL A 45 4.97 10.14 -0.57
N HIS A 46 5.23 8.95 -1.12
CA HIS A 46 6.21 8.00 -0.58
C HIS A 46 7.56 8.00 -1.33
N GLY A 47 7.82 8.98 -2.22
CA GLY A 47 9.12 9.18 -2.87
C GLY A 47 9.47 8.18 -3.98
N LEU A 48 8.49 7.49 -4.57
CA LEU A 48 8.67 6.64 -5.75
C LEU A 48 8.63 7.48 -7.03
N ASN A 49 9.62 8.37 -7.18
CA ASN A 49 9.64 9.44 -8.19
C ASN A 49 9.51 8.90 -9.63
N ASP A 50 10.26 7.86 -10.00
CA ASP A 50 10.22 7.29 -11.36
C ASP A 50 8.81 6.79 -11.74
N VAL A 51 8.10 6.20 -10.76
CA VAL A 51 6.75 5.69 -10.96
C VAL A 51 5.75 6.85 -10.99
N ALA A 52 5.94 7.85 -10.13
CA ALA A 52 5.11 9.05 -10.10
C ALA A 52 5.20 9.83 -11.43
N GLU A 53 6.40 9.97 -12.01
CA GLU A 53 6.59 10.66 -13.29
C GLU A 53 5.91 9.92 -14.45
N ARG A 54 6.04 8.58 -14.50
CA ARG A 54 5.31 7.75 -15.48
C ARG A 54 3.80 7.95 -15.37
N LEU A 55 3.26 7.88 -14.15
CA LEU A 55 1.83 8.03 -13.90
C LEU A 55 1.34 9.45 -14.18
N ALA A 56 2.15 10.48 -13.91
CA ALA A 56 1.83 11.86 -14.26
C ALA A 56 1.72 12.04 -15.78
N THR A 57 2.62 11.41 -16.55
CA THR A 57 2.57 11.42 -18.02
C THR A 57 1.28 10.76 -18.54
N GLU A 58 0.84 9.67 -17.91
CA GLU A 58 -0.40 8.97 -18.28
C GLU A 58 -1.67 9.76 -17.89
N LEU A 59 -1.64 10.48 -16.76
CA LEU A 59 -2.76 11.28 -16.28
C LEU A 59 -2.94 12.61 -17.05
N GLY A 60 -1.86 13.19 -17.57
CA GLY A 60 -1.89 14.48 -18.26
C GLY A 60 -2.58 15.56 -17.43
N ASP A 61 -3.60 16.20 -17.99
CA ASP A 61 -4.35 17.28 -17.35
C ASP A 61 -5.23 16.82 -16.16
N ASN A 62 -5.44 15.51 -15.97
CA ASN A 62 -6.25 14.94 -14.88
C ASN A 62 -5.44 14.67 -13.60
N MET A 63 -4.28 15.31 -13.48
CA MET A 63 -3.37 15.12 -12.35
C MET A 63 -3.96 15.70 -11.05
N PRO A 64 -4.05 14.90 -9.97
CA PRO A 64 -4.53 15.40 -8.69
C PRO A 64 -3.49 16.26 -7.99
N VAL A 65 -3.95 17.24 -7.20
CA VAL A 65 -3.09 18.05 -6.35
C VAL A 65 -2.53 17.21 -5.20
N LEU A 66 -1.22 17.30 -4.96
CA LEU A 66 -0.57 16.60 -3.87
C LEU A 66 -0.85 17.28 -2.52
N PRO A 67 -1.07 16.51 -1.44
CA PRO A 67 -1.20 17.09 -0.10
C PRO A 67 0.18 17.58 0.41
N GLU A 68 0.32 18.89 0.58
CA GLU A 68 1.54 19.49 1.12
C GLU A 68 1.64 19.35 2.65
N GLY A 69 2.87 19.27 3.16
CA GLY A 69 3.16 19.43 4.60
C GLY A 69 2.81 18.24 5.50
N LYS A 70 2.43 17.07 4.93
CA LYS A 70 2.13 15.87 5.71
C LYS A 70 3.17 14.78 5.46
N THR A 71 3.81 14.33 6.52
CA THR A 71 4.56 13.06 6.49
C THR A 71 3.56 11.92 6.40
N PRO A 72 3.56 11.09 5.36
CA PRO A 72 2.61 9.99 5.26
C PRO A 72 2.91 8.93 6.32
N PRO A 73 2.03 8.72 7.32
CA PRO A 73 2.24 7.64 8.27
C PRO A 73 2.05 6.31 7.54
N LEU A 74 3.02 5.41 7.66
CA LEU A 74 2.81 4.01 7.29
C LEU A 74 2.01 3.36 8.41
N LEU A 75 0.90 2.70 8.06
CA LEU A 75 0.03 1.97 9.00
C LEU A 75 0.63 0.60 9.36
N MET A 76 1.93 0.57 9.65
CA MET A 76 2.59 -0.64 10.10
C MET A 76 2.26 -0.86 11.58
N PRO A 77 1.81 -2.07 11.96
CA PRO A 77 1.65 -2.38 13.37
C PRO A 77 3.02 -2.30 14.07
N PRO A 78 3.06 -1.93 15.35
CA PRO A 78 4.29 -2.00 16.12
C PRO A 78 4.82 -3.43 16.12
N SER A 79 6.14 -3.59 16.22
CA SER A 79 6.75 -4.91 16.35
C SER A 79 6.17 -5.61 17.58
N PRO A 80 5.66 -6.84 17.44
CA PRO A 80 5.08 -7.57 18.55
C PRO A 80 6.13 -7.79 19.64
N VAL A 81 5.75 -7.55 20.90
CA VAL A 81 6.64 -7.72 22.07
C VAL A 81 6.96 -9.19 22.30
N MET A 82 6.05 -10.09 21.92
CA MET A 82 6.19 -11.54 22.04
C MET A 82 5.80 -12.18 20.70
N CYS A 83 6.65 -13.06 20.17
CA CYS A 83 6.40 -13.80 18.92
C CYS A 83 5.93 -15.25 19.21
N GLY A 84 5.25 -15.49 20.35
CA GLY A 84 5.09 -16.82 20.94
C GLY A 84 3.66 -17.19 21.34
N GLY A 85 3.16 -18.28 20.73
CA GLY A 85 2.39 -19.39 21.29
C GLY A 85 1.10 -19.12 22.06
N ASP A 86 -0.03 -19.48 21.44
CA ASP A 86 -1.30 -19.90 22.05
C ASP A 86 -1.88 -18.97 23.14
N TRP A 87 -2.19 -17.73 22.74
CA TRP A 87 -3.02 -16.82 23.53
C TRP A 87 -4.48 -16.79 23.02
N PRO A 88 -5.49 -16.75 23.91
CA PRO A 88 -5.42 -17.00 25.35
C PRO A 88 -5.51 -18.51 25.64
N LEU A 89 -4.68 -18.97 26.58
CA LEU A 89 -4.86 -20.27 27.20
C LEU A 89 -6.19 -20.22 27.98
N ILE A 90 -7.11 -21.10 27.61
CA ILE A 90 -8.37 -21.26 28.34
C ILE A 90 -7.99 -21.82 29.71
N GLU A 91 -8.14 -21.01 30.77
CA GLU A 91 -8.12 -21.56 32.13
C GLU A 91 -9.45 -22.28 32.36
N TRP A 92 -9.35 -23.51 32.87
CA TRP A 92 -10.45 -24.46 33.09
C TRP A 92 -11.45 -23.98 34.14
#